data_AF-A6ECS2-F1
#
_entry.id   AF-A6ECS2-F1
#
_cell.length_a   1.000
_cell.length_b   1.000
_cell.length_c   1.000
_cell.angle_alpha   90.00
_cell.angle_beta   90.00
_cell.angle_gamma   90.00
#
_symmetry.space_group_name_H-M   'P 1'
#
loop_
_entity.id
_entity.type
_entity.pdbx_description
1 polymer ?
#
loop_
_entity_poly.entity_id
_entity_poly.type
_entity_poly.pdbx_seq_one_letter_code
_entity_poly.pdbx_strand_id
1 'polypeptide(L)'
;MTTKQVALARIRFNTESNGRDLCWRLVLDGEEIIVESINIQAPVFTSRDWMEPINTFKHHISVANCQVEIDESGNALITPM
;
A
#
# COMPACT_ATOMS: atom_id res chain seq x y z
N MET A 1 15.89 6.73 -0.52
CA MET A 1 15.39 5.34 -0.65
C MET A 1 15.09 4.80 0.73
N THR A 2 13.86 4.35 0.97
CA THR A 2 13.41 3.84 2.28
C THR A 2 13.09 2.36 2.15
N THR A 3 13.60 1.52 3.06
CA THR A 3 13.33 0.08 3.08
C THR A 3 12.72 -0.30 4.42
N LYS A 4 11.61 -1.04 4.40
CA LYS A 4 10.90 -1.50 5.61
C LYS A 4 10.49 -2.96 5.46
N GLN A 5 10.74 -3.76 6.50
CA GLN A 5 10.13 -5.08 6.64
C GLN A 5 8.82 -4.91 7.41
N VAL A 6 7.74 -5.48 6.90
CA VAL A 6 6.40 -5.33 7.47
C VAL A 6 5.69 -6.66 7.58
N ALA A 7 4.90 -6.81 8.64
CA ALA A 7 4.05 -7.99 8.81
C ALA A 7 2.91 -7.96 7.79
N LEU A 8 2.38 -6.77 7.47
CA LEU A 8 1.32 -6.60 6.50
C LEU A 8 1.43 -5.28 5.74
N ALA A 9 1.55 -5.38 4.41
CA ALA A 9 1.32 -4.28 3.49
C ALA A 9 -0.10 -4.36 2.93
N ARG A 10 -0.84 -3.25 2.95
CA ARG A 10 -2.14 -3.11 2.27
C ARG A 10 -2.09 -2.00 1.23
N ILE A 11 -2.66 -2.26 0.07
CA ILE A 11 -2.67 -1.35 -1.08
C ILE A 11 -4.12 -1.03 -1.44
N ARG A 12 -4.44 0.25 -1.58
CA ARG A 12 -5.69 0.71 -2.18
C ARG A 12 -5.48 1.95 -3.05
N PHE A 13 -6.33 2.12 -4.05
CA PHE A 13 -6.33 3.33 -4.87
C PHE A 13 -6.71 4.55 -4.01
N ASN A 14 -5.99 5.66 -4.19
CA ASN A 14 -6.28 6.91 -3.52
C ASN A 14 -7.43 7.62 -4.24
N THR A 15 -8.66 7.50 -3.73
CA THR A 15 -9.86 8.10 -4.35
C THR A 15 -9.87 9.63 -4.35
N GLU A 16 -8.96 10.26 -3.61
CA GLU A 16 -8.75 11.71 -3.59
C GLU A 16 -7.68 12.17 -4.59
N SER A 17 -6.99 11.24 -5.26
CA SER A 17 -6.03 11.60 -6.30
C SER A 17 -6.76 12.20 -7.50
N ASN A 18 -6.17 13.25 -8.08
CA ASN A 18 -6.58 13.79 -9.37
C ASN A 18 -6.17 12.88 -10.55
N GLY A 19 -5.61 11.70 -10.26
CA GLY A 19 -5.16 10.70 -11.22
C GLY A 19 -3.85 11.04 -11.92
N ARG A 20 -3.12 12.06 -11.45
CA ARG A 20 -1.84 12.47 -12.05
C ARG A 20 -0.64 12.06 -11.22
N ASP A 21 -0.73 12.26 -9.90
CA ASP A 21 0.35 11.95 -8.98
C ASP A 21 -0.23 11.32 -7.69
N LEU A 22 0.61 10.57 -6.98
CA LEU A 22 0.35 10.03 -5.65
C LEU A 22 -0.97 9.23 -5.61
N CYS A 23 -1.08 8.32 -6.59
CA CYS A 23 -2.32 7.60 -6.93
C CYS A 23 -2.65 6.45 -5.97
N TRP A 24 -1.69 5.97 -5.17
CA TRP A 24 -1.88 4.80 -4.33
C TRP A 24 -1.65 5.09 -2.87
N ARG A 25 -2.51 4.53 -2.03
CA ARG A 25 -2.31 4.48 -0.59
C ARG A 25 -1.74 3.13 -0.22
N LEU A 26 -0.55 3.16 0.35
CA LEU A 26 0.18 2.02 0.88
C LEU A 26 0.12 2.09 2.40
N VAL A 27 -0.42 1.06 3.06
CA VAL A 27 -0.53 0.96 4.51
C VAL A 27 0.44 -0.11 5.00
N LEU A 28 1.44 0.31 5.76
CA LEU A 28 2.57 -0.49 6.23
C LEU A 28 2.47 -0.68 7.75
N ASP A 29 1.96 -1.83 8.20
CA ASP A 29 1.70 -2.10 9.62
C ASP A 29 0.87 -1.01 10.31
N GLY A 30 -0.10 -0.45 9.57
CA GLY A 30 -1.00 0.60 10.05
C GLY A 30 -0.54 2.03 9.74
N GLU A 31 0.69 2.23 9.26
CA GLU A 31 1.20 3.53 8.82
C GLU A 31 0.83 3.78 7.35
N GLU A 32 0.13 4.88 7.07
CA GLU A 32 -0.28 5.20 5.69
C GLU A 32 0.74 6.10 4.99
N ILE A 33 1.09 5.73 3.77
CA ILE A 33 1.99 6.47 2.87
C ILE A 33 1.29 6.58 1.51
N ILE A 34 1.42 7.74 0.85
CA ILE A 34 0.95 7.92 -0.52
C ILE A 34 2.13 7.76 -1.47
N VAL A 35 1.97 6.90 -2.48
CA VAL A 35 3.01 6.54 -3.45
C VAL A 35 2.48 6.67 -4.88
N GLU A 36 3.40 6.85 -5.81
CA GLU A 36 3.08 7.06 -7.23
C GLU A 36 2.70 5.75 -7.92
N SER A 37 3.53 4.73 -7.74
CA SER A 37 3.35 3.42 -8.36
C SER A 37 3.70 2.30 -7.39
N ILE A 38 3.16 1.11 -7.64
CA ILE A 38 3.42 -0.08 -6.83
C ILE A 38 3.69 -1.25 -7.76
N ASN A 39 4.83 -1.91 -7.57
CA ASN A 39 5.16 -3.18 -8.19
C ASN A 39 5.20 -4.26 -7.10
N ILE A 40 4.44 -5.35 -7.29
CA ILE A 40 4.34 -6.45 -6.32
C ILE A 40 4.94 -7.70 -6.94
N GLN A 41 5.96 -8.23 -6.28
CA GLN A 41 6.65 -9.47 -6.67
C GLN A 41 6.53 -10.52 -5.56
N ALA A 42 5.33 -10.67 -4.99
CA ALA A 42 5.02 -11.54 -3.86
C ALA A 42 3.60 -12.14 -3.98
N PRO A 43 3.27 -13.21 -3.24
CA PRO A 43 1.89 -13.69 -3.13
C PRO A 43 0.96 -12.62 -2.56
N VAL A 44 -0.19 -12.46 -3.20
CA VAL A 44 -1.20 -11.45 -2.82
C VAL A 44 -2.50 -12.10 -2.36
N PHE A 45 -3.23 -11.39 -1.50
CA PHE A 45 -4.60 -11.73 -1.12
C PHE A 45 -5.44 -10.46 -0.98
N THR A 46 -6.76 -10.60 -0.93
CA THR A 46 -7.65 -9.46 -0.67
C THR A 46 -7.94 -9.34 0.82
N SER A 47 -7.97 -8.11 1.31
CA SER A 47 -8.42 -7.82 2.68
C SER A 47 -9.32 -6.57 2.70
N ARG A 48 -9.93 -6.29 3.85
CA ARG A 48 -10.73 -5.08 4.05
C ARG A 48 -10.64 -4.59 5.49
N ASP A 49 -10.79 -3.29 5.67
CA ASP A 49 -10.94 -2.63 6.96
C ASP A 49 -12.24 -1.82 6.99
N TRP A 50 -12.82 -1.69 8.19
CA TRP A 50 -13.95 -0.83 8.43
C TRP A 50 -13.45 0.60 8.67
N MET A 51 -13.89 1.54 7.86
CA MET A 51 -13.56 2.96 8.00
C MET A 51 -14.73 3.67 8.68
N GLU A 52 -14.65 3.79 10.01
CA GLU A 52 -15.67 4.44 10.83
C GLU A 52 -16.04 5.86 10.37
N PRO A 53 -15.10 6.75 9.98
CA PRO A 53 -15.44 8.12 9.56
C PRO A 53 -16.34 8.23 8.34
N ILE A 54 -16.37 7.21 7.48
CA ILE A 54 -17.16 7.17 6.23
C ILE A 54 -18.15 6.01 6.19
N ASN A 55 -18.33 5.31 7.32
CA ASN A 55 -19.30 4.23 7.52
C ASN A 55 -19.29 3.17 6.39
N THR A 56 -18.10 2.75 5.96
CA THR A 56 -17.95 1.79 4.86
C THR A 56 -16.71 0.92 4.99
N PHE A 57 -16.69 -0.21 4.28
CA PHE A 57 -15.49 -1.03 4.13
C PHE A 57 -14.61 -0.48 3.00
N LYS A 58 -13.30 -0.43 3.25
CA LYS A 58 -12.31 -0.23 2.19
C LYS A 58 -11.61 -1.54 1.92
N HIS A 59 -11.54 -1.88 0.64
CA HIS A 59 -10.90 -3.11 0.17
C HIS A 59 -9.44 -2.82 -0.21
N HIS A 60 -8.59 -3.82 0.00
CA HIS A 60 -7.16 -3.75 -0.26
C HIS A 60 -6.69 -4.99 -1.00
N ILE A 61 -5.66 -4.81 -1.82
CA ILE A 61 -4.71 -5.88 -2.14
C ILE A 61 -3.70 -5.93 -1.00
N SER A 62 -3.31 -7.12 -0.55
CA SER A 62 -2.50 -7.29 0.65
C SER A 62 -1.38 -8.29 0.43
N VAL A 63 -0.25 -8.03 1.09
CA VAL A 63 0.94 -8.87 1.10
C VAL A 63 1.38 -9.03 2.55
N ALA A 64 1.55 -10.27 3.00
CA ALA A 64 2.01 -10.57 4.36
C ALA A 64 3.51 -10.86 4.36
N ASN A 65 4.18 -10.52 5.47
CA ASN A 65 5.62 -10.77 5.72
C ASN A 65 6.49 -10.41 4.51
N CYS A 66 6.55 -9.11 4.22
CA CYS A 66 7.19 -8.59 3.01
C CYS A 66 8.16 -7.47 3.31
N GLN A 67 9.09 -7.27 2.38
CA GLN A 67 9.93 -6.09 2.31
C GLN A 67 9.31 -5.09 1.34
N VAL A 68 9.36 -3.82 1.72
CA VAL A 68 8.89 -2.69 0.92
C VAL A 68 10.03 -1.72 0.73
N GLU A 69 10.30 -1.36 -0.51
CA GLU A 69 11.29 -0.35 -0.90
C GLU A 69 10.59 0.80 -1.63
N ILE A 70 10.86 2.04 -1.23
CA ILE A 70 10.30 3.24 -1.86
C ILE A 70 11.44 4.15 -2.32
N ASP A 71 11.46 4.48 -3.61
CA ASP A 71 12.43 5.40 -4.20
C ASP A 71 12.04 6.88 -4.05
N GLU A 72 12.91 7.78 -4.49
CA GLU A 72 12.68 9.24 -4.40
C GLU A 72 11.56 9.74 -5.32
N SER A 73 11.16 8.94 -6.31
CA SER A 73 10.05 9.23 -7.22
C SER A 73 8.71 8.67 -6.69
N GLY A 74 8.72 8.04 -5.50
CA GLY A 74 7.53 7.44 -4.92
C GLY A 74 7.12 6.13 -5.58
N ASN A 75 8.02 5.43 -6.27
CA ASN A 75 7.75 4.08 -6.75
C ASN A 75 8.03 3.09 -5.63
N ALA A 76 7.04 2.25 -5.32
CA ALA A 76 7.16 1.20 -4.32
C ALA A 76 7.39 -0.17 -4.97
N LEU A 77 8.35 -0.94 -4.45
CA LEU A 77 8.56 -2.34 -4.76
C LEU A 77 8.26 -3.18 -3.51
N ILE A 78 7.42 -4.20 -3.66
CA ILE A 78 7.06 -5.14 -2.59
C ILE A 78 7.55 -6.54 -2.96
N THR A 79 8.40 -7.12 -2.13
CA THR A 79 8.99 -8.46 -2.31
C THR A 79 8.73 -9.32 -1.08
N PRO A 80 8.69 -10.66 -1.22
CA PRO A 80 8.62 -11.55 -0.06
C PRO A 80 9.87 -11.37 0.81
N MET A 81 9.70 -11.54 2.13
CA MET A 81 10.82 -11.76 3.03
C MET A 81 11.44 -13.14 2.86
#